data_AF-A0AAD7S778-F1
#
_entry.id   AF-A0AAD7S778-F1
#
_cell.length_a   1.000
_cell.length_b   1.000
_cell.length_c   1.000
_cell.angle_alpha   90.00
_cell.angle_beta   90.00
_cell.angle_gamma   90.00
#
_symmetry.space_group_name_H-M   'P 1'
#
loop_
_entity.id
_entity.type
_entity.pdbx_description
1 polymer ?
#
loop_
_entity_poly.entity_id
_entity_poly.type
_entity_poly.pdbx_seq_one_letter_code
_entity_poly.pdbx_strand_id
1 'polypeptide(L)'
;QVRKGTLEAGSKRVPWESRARGATRSERTRCVCECTNRPGGPGVPGPQGQTGEQGTPGQPGPRGLAGPPGFGGPFGLEGGPGPPGFQGLKGDRGFPGEPGLQGFLGLPGHKGIRGPPGDLVQGPGWDGYLFTRHSQKHQVPRCPEGSNFIYSGYSLLYINGNSRGHGQDLGSLGSCLVRFSTMPFLYCNLDSTCHYASRNDYSYWLSSDEPMPNDMALIPAESVERYISRCSVCETSANIIPVHSQTDEIPDCPRGWHSLWTGYSFFMQTGVGSEGSSQPLASPGSCLEKFTKIPSLECHGRGTCNYYSDSYSYWLASLDPNNMFSQPVARTVKQDLPGNLISRCRVCMKQ
;
A
#
# COMPACT_ATOMS: atom_id res chain seq x y z
N GLN A 1 -52.22 -53.66 -39.74
CA GLN A 1 -53.41 -54.38 -39.22
C GLN A 1 -53.29 -54.51 -37.71
N VAL A 2 -54.40 -54.59 -36.97
CA VAL A 2 -54.44 -54.50 -35.50
C VAL A 2 -54.82 -55.85 -34.87
N ARG A 3 -54.19 -56.19 -33.72
CA ARG A 3 -54.71 -56.90 -32.50
C ARG A 3 -53.66 -57.90 -31.94
N LYS A 4 -53.13 -57.63 -30.72
CA LYS A 4 -53.48 -58.22 -29.39
C LYS A 4 -53.05 -59.70 -29.30
N GLY A 5 -52.06 -60.08 -28.49
CA GLY A 5 -52.03 -60.16 -27.00
C GLY A 5 -51.48 -61.58 -26.66
N THR A 6 -50.92 -61.95 -25.51
CA THR A 6 -50.94 -61.41 -24.13
C THR A 6 -49.75 -62.03 -23.34
N LEU A 7 -49.34 -61.39 -22.21
CA LEU A 7 -48.56 -61.84 -21.01
C LEU A 7 -48.06 -63.31 -20.92
N GLU A 8 -46.94 -63.68 -20.30
CA GLU A 8 -46.18 -63.22 -19.10
C GLU A 8 -44.67 -63.61 -19.27
N ALA A 9 -43.67 -63.28 -18.43
CA ALA A 9 -43.44 -62.26 -17.38
C ALA A 9 -41.92 -62.26 -17.00
N GLY A 10 -41.49 -61.45 -16.02
CA GLY A 10 -40.14 -61.54 -15.40
C GLY A 10 -39.35 -60.23 -15.40
N SER A 11 -39.47 -59.43 -14.33
CA SER A 11 -38.75 -58.16 -14.17
C SER A 11 -38.23 -57.98 -12.74
N LYS A 12 -36.92 -57.70 -12.59
CA LYS A 12 -36.38 -56.88 -11.50
C LYS A 12 -35.23 -56.02 -12.00
N ARG A 13 -35.41 -54.69 -11.92
CA ARG A 13 -34.36 -53.68 -12.05
C ARG A 13 -33.88 -53.28 -10.66
N VAL A 14 -32.60 -52.95 -10.54
CA VAL A 14 -32.05 -52.13 -9.45
C VAL A 14 -32.43 -50.66 -9.74
N PRO A 15 -32.64 -49.83 -8.70
CA PRO A 15 -31.56 -48.91 -8.35
C PRO A 15 -31.37 -48.71 -6.83
N TRP A 16 -30.28 -48.02 -6.51
CA TRP A 16 -29.84 -47.61 -5.18
C TRP A 16 -30.23 -46.15 -4.93
N GLU A 17 -30.60 -45.77 -3.70
CA GLU A 17 -30.35 -44.41 -3.18
C GLU A 17 -30.49 -44.31 -1.65
N SER A 18 -29.45 -43.72 -1.04
CA SER A 18 -29.48 -42.69 0.02
C SER A 18 -30.35 -42.80 1.30
N ARG A 19 -29.64 -42.91 2.46
CA ARG A 19 -29.83 -42.21 3.77
C ARG A 19 -31.29 -41.98 4.28
N ALA A 20 -31.64 -42.32 5.52
CA ALA A 20 -31.09 -41.67 6.73
C ALA A 20 -31.62 -42.23 8.09
N ARG A 21 -30.78 -42.09 9.12
CA ARG A 21 -31.03 -41.73 10.56
C ARG A 21 -32.31 -42.18 11.31
N GLY A 22 -32.11 -42.72 12.52
CA GLY A 22 -33.09 -42.76 13.63
C GLY A 22 -33.26 -44.15 14.26
N ALA A 23 -32.40 -44.62 15.18
CA ALA A 23 -32.32 -44.28 16.61
C ALA A 23 -33.44 -44.88 17.50
N THR A 24 -33.10 -45.87 18.35
CA THR A 24 -33.55 -46.12 19.75
C THR A 24 -32.84 -47.40 20.27
N ARG A 25 -32.17 -47.38 21.45
CA ARG A 25 -32.68 -47.76 22.80
C ARG A 25 -32.90 -49.29 22.92
N SER A 26 -32.43 -50.06 23.92
CA SER A 26 -31.64 -49.88 25.16
C SER A 26 -31.18 -51.28 25.63
N GLU A 27 -30.20 -51.37 26.56
CA GLU A 27 -30.03 -52.52 27.50
C GLU A 27 -29.67 -53.91 26.89
N ARG A 28 -29.02 -54.87 27.58
CA ARG A 28 -28.21 -54.92 28.82
C ARG A 28 -27.41 -56.25 28.80
N THR A 29 -26.38 -56.37 29.66
CA THR A 29 -25.94 -57.65 30.28
C THR A 29 -25.25 -58.74 29.42
N ARG A 30 -23.90 -58.74 29.50
CA ARG A 30 -23.03 -59.86 29.98
C ARG A 30 -23.33 -61.32 29.55
N CYS A 31 -22.37 -61.93 28.83
CA CYS A 31 -22.00 -63.36 28.94
C CYS A 31 -20.46 -63.51 29.00
N VAL A 32 -19.97 -64.63 29.54
CA VAL A 32 -18.57 -64.83 30.00
C VAL A 32 -18.11 -66.27 29.70
N CYS A 33 -16.82 -66.44 29.32
CA CYS A 33 -16.04 -67.69 29.18
C CYS A 33 -16.53 -68.72 28.13
N GLU A 34 -15.66 -69.38 27.35
CA GLU A 34 -14.70 -70.42 27.79
C GLU A 34 -13.52 -70.50 26.77
N CYS A 35 -12.25 -70.24 27.13
CA CYS A 35 -11.23 -71.10 27.76
C CYS A 35 -10.57 -72.20 26.87
N THR A 36 -9.35 -71.94 26.40
CA THR A 36 -8.32 -72.98 26.19
C THR A 36 -6.94 -72.52 26.69
N ASN A 37 -6.42 -73.24 27.68
CA ASN A 37 -5.09 -73.12 28.29
C ASN A 37 -3.99 -73.61 27.29
N ARG A 38 -2.70 -73.24 27.35
CA ARG A 38 -1.69 -73.53 28.40
C ARG A 38 -0.35 -72.77 28.07
N PRO A 39 0.73 -72.80 28.89
CA PRO A 39 1.09 -71.62 29.68
C PRO A 39 2.49 -71.03 29.39
N GLY A 40 2.61 -69.71 29.53
CA GLY A 40 3.89 -69.01 29.77
C GLY A 40 4.10 -68.79 31.27
N GLY A 41 5.33 -68.95 31.76
CA GLY A 41 5.65 -68.73 33.18
C GLY A 41 5.54 -67.25 33.61
N PRO A 42 5.33 -66.94 34.91
CA PRO A 42 5.18 -65.56 35.36
C PRO A 42 6.45 -64.74 35.11
N GLY A 43 6.29 -63.60 34.43
CA GLY A 43 7.31 -62.54 34.45
C GLY A 43 7.45 -61.96 35.85
N VAL A 44 8.68 -61.68 36.26
CA VAL A 44 9.00 -61.10 37.58
C VAL A 44 8.24 -59.76 37.74
N PRO A 45 7.54 -59.51 38.87
CA PRO A 45 6.91 -58.22 39.09
C PRO A 45 7.95 -57.09 39.01
N GLY A 46 7.63 -56.04 38.24
CA GLY A 46 8.44 -54.83 38.22
C GLY A 46 8.53 -54.21 39.63
N PRO A 47 9.65 -53.56 39.98
CA PRO A 47 9.81 -52.97 41.31
C PRO A 47 8.69 -51.97 41.59
N GLN A 48 8.18 -52.00 42.82
CA GLN A 48 7.16 -51.08 43.30
C GLN A 48 7.62 -49.63 43.06
N GLY A 49 6.81 -48.85 42.34
CA GLY A 49 7.07 -47.44 42.12
C GLY A 49 7.23 -46.73 43.47
N GLN A 50 8.30 -45.94 43.61
CA GLN A 50 8.56 -45.21 44.84
C GLN A 50 7.38 -44.27 45.12
N THR A 51 6.89 -44.29 46.37
CA THR A 51 5.92 -43.30 46.85
C THR A 51 6.50 -41.91 46.64
N GLY A 52 5.82 -41.06 45.87
CA GLY A 52 6.28 -39.70 45.63
C GLY A 52 6.48 -38.96 46.95
N GLU A 53 7.63 -38.28 47.10
CA GLU A 53 7.92 -37.53 48.32
C GLU A 53 6.85 -36.46 48.56
N GLN A 54 6.43 -36.34 49.82
CA GLN A 54 5.53 -35.28 50.23
C GLN A 54 6.23 -33.93 50.03
N GLY A 55 5.69 -33.10 49.14
CA GLY A 55 6.27 -31.80 48.82
C GLY A 55 6.53 -30.96 50.07
N THR A 56 7.77 -30.49 50.21
CA THR A 56 8.18 -29.63 51.33
C THR A 56 7.32 -28.36 51.37
N PRO A 57 6.88 -27.88 52.55
CA PRO A 57 6.22 -26.58 52.67
C PRO A 57 7.06 -25.47 52.03
N GLY A 58 6.42 -24.60 51.25
CA GLY A 58 7.11 -23.47 50.62
C GLY A 58 7.75 -22.55 51.67
N GLN A 59 8.95 -22.05 51.37
CA GLN A 59 9.61 -21.09 52.25
C GLN A 59 8.75 -19.81 52.41
N PRO A 60 8.72 -19.19 53.60
CA PRO A 60 8.08 -17.89 53.77
C PRO A 60 8.67 -16.87 52.80
N GLY A 61 7.82 -16.09 52.14
CA GLY A 61 8.26 -15.02 51.23
C GLY A 61 9.15 -14.00 51.97
N PRO A 62 10.16 -13.41 51.31
CA PRO A 62 11.02 -12.43 51.94
C PRO A 62 10.21 -11.22 52.41
N ARG A 63 10.60 -10.68 53.58
CA ARG A 63 9.98 -9.50 54.19
C ARG A 63 10.04 -8.32 53.21
N GLY A 64 8.90 -7.70 52.94
CA GLY A 64 8.82 -6.55 52.04
C GLY A 64 9.74 -5.41 52.49
N LEU A 65 10.40 -4.77 51.52
CA LEU A 65 11.24 -3.60 51.76
C LEU A 65 10.40 -2.45 52.33
N ALA A 66 11.00 -1.65 53.22
CA ALA A 66 10.34 -0.47 53.77
C ALA A 66 10.04 0.56 52.68
N GLY A 67 8.87 1.20 52.77
CA GLY A 67 8.51 2.29 51.86
C GLY A 67 9.47 3.48 52.01
N PRO A 68 9.79 4.20 50.91
CA PRO A 68 10.68 5.35 50.98
C PRO A 68 10.06 6.49 51.83
N PRO A 69 10.88 7.29 52.53
CA PRO A 69 10.41 8.48 53.25
C PRO A 69 9.73 9.49 52.31
N GLY A 70 8.75 10.23 52.84
CA GLY A 70 8.06 11.28 52.10
C GLY A 70 8.94 12.49 51.78
N PHE A 71 8.67 13.16 50.66
CA PHE A 71 9.40 14.35 50.22
C PHE A 71 9.15 15.55 51.15
N GLY A 72 10.23 16.21 51.58
CA GLY A 72 10.18 17.56 52.14
C GLY A 72 10.09 18.62 51.05
N GLY A 73 9.33 19.70 51.29
CA GLY A 73 9.19 20.82 50.35
C GLY A 73 10.44 21.70 50.26
N PRO A 74 10.66 22.41 49.14
CA PRO A 74 11.88 23.20 48.92
C PRO A 74 11.77 24.63 49.48
N PHE A 75 12.86 25.16 50.03
CA PHE A 75 13.05 26.60 50.25
C PHE A 75 14.51 27.02 50.14
N GLY A 76 14.76 28.13 49.43
CA GLY A 76 15.89 29.06 49.63
C GLY A 76 17.31 28.58 49.31
N LEU A 77 17.88 29.06 48.20
CA LEU A 77 19.33 29.10 47.99
C LEU A 77 19.91 30.40 48.54
N GLU A 78 20.94 30.31 49.37
CA GLU A 78 21.83 31.42 49.72
C GLU A 78 23.29 30.97 49.51
N GLY A 79 24.11 31.81 48.87
CA GLY A 79 25.40 31.40 48.30
C GLY A 79 26.55 31.40 49.32
N GLY A 80 27.22 30.26 49.46
CA GLY A 80 28.45 30.14 50.27
C GLY A 80 29.71 30.63 49.54
N PRO A 81 30.72 31.17 50.26
CA PRO A 81 31.96 31.68 49.67
C PRO A 81 32.86 30.58 49.08
N GLY A 82 33.71 30.97 48.12
CA GLY A 82 34.55 30.03 47.36
C GLY A 82 35.62 29.31 48.20
N PRO A 83 35.93 28.04 47.90
CA PRO A 83 36.91 27.26 48.65
C PRO A 83 38.37 27.70 48.36
N PRO A 84 39.31 27.49 49.31
CA PRO A 84 40.74 27.74 49.09
C PRO A 84 41.35 26.89 47.97
N GLY A 85 42.43 27.39 47.35
CA GLY A 85 43.13 26.69 46.27
C GLY A 85 43.79 25.38 46.72
N PHE A 86 43.74 24.36 45.86
CA PHE A 86 44.27 23.03 46.15
C PHE A 86 45.80 22.96 46.13
N GLN A 87 46.34 22.06 46.96
CA GLN A 87 47.75 21.75 47.05
C GLN A 87 48.23 20.99 45.79
N GLY A 88 49.45 21.26 45.32
CA GLY A 88 49.96 20.72 44.06
C GLY A 88 50.03 19.19 44.01
N LEU A 89 49.54 18.61 42.91
CA LEU A 89 49.53 17.17 42.70
C LEU A 89 50.93 16.60 42.46
N LYS A 90 51.20 15.44 43.06
CA LYS A 90 52.39 14.63 42.80
C LYS A 90 52.32 14.04 41.39
N GLY A 91 53.38 14.18 40.61
CA GLY A 91 53.40 13.81 39.18
C GLY A 91 52.98 12.37 38.90
N ASP A 92 52.24 12.19 37.80
CA ASP A 92 51.62 10.94 37.41
C ASP A 92 52.61 9.83 37.05
N ARG A 93 52.19 8.59 37.29
CA ARG A 93 52.93 7.39 36.87
C ARG A 93 52.75 7.20 35.37
N GLY A 94 53.85 7.02 34.64
CA GLY A 94 53.84 6.90 33.18
C GLY A 94 52.87 5.83 32.66
N PHE A 95 52.22 6.15 31.53
CA PHE A 95 51.19 5.31 30.92
C PHE A 95 51.71 3.91 30.52
N PRO A 96 50.87 2.86 30.62
CA PRO A 96 51.14 1.59 29.95
C PRO A 96 51.25 1.79 28.43
N GLY A 97 52.12 1.02 27.77
CA GLY A 97 52.25 1.05 26.31
C GLY A 97 50.95 0.62 25.61
N GLU A 98 50.69 1.19 24.44
CA GLU A 98 49.47 0.91 23.67
C GLU A 98 49.36 -0.58 23.28
N PRO A 99 48.15 -1.18 23.31
CA PRO A 99 47.92 -2.49 22.71
C PRO A 99 48.23 -2.48 21.21
N GLY A 100 48.84 -3.57 20.72
CA GLY A 100 49.14 -3.71 19.29
C GLY A 100 47.89 -3.61 18.41
N LEU A 101 48.01 -2.93 17.27
CA LEU A 101 46.93 -2.68 16.33
C LEU A 101 46.24 -3.98 15.90
N GLN A 102 44.91 -4.00 16.00
CA GLN A 102 44.07 -5.10 15.50
C GLN A 102 44.21 -5.20 13.98
N GLY A 103 44.45 -6.41 13.47
CA GLY A 103 44.61 -6.64 12.03
C GLY A 103 43.37 -6.21 11.24
N PHE A 104 43.59 -5.51 10.11
CA PHE A 104 42.52 -5.00 9.26
C PHE A 104 41.58 -6.11 8.79
N LEU A 105 40.26 -5.88 8.88
CA LEU A 105 39.28 -6.72 8.18
C LEU A 105 39.59 -6.70 6.67
N GLY A 106 39.53 -7.89 6.04
CA GLY A 106 39.63 -8.00 4.59
C GLY A 106 38.57 -7.16 3.89
N LEU A 107 38.97 -6.46 2.83
CA LEU A 107 38.07 -5.63 2.04
C LEU A 107 36.87 -6.45 1.54
N PRO A 108 35.63 -5.91 1.59
CA PRO A 108 34.49 -6.54 0.95
C PRO A 108 34.79 -6.80 -0.52
N GLY A 109 34.51 -8.03 -0.99
CA GLY A 109 34.74 -8.41 -2.39
C GLY A 109 34.07 -7.43 -3.35
N HIS A 110 34.76 -7.10 -4.45
CA HIS A 110 34.26 -6.12 -5.42
C HIS A 110 32.84 -6.46 -5.86
N LYS A 111 31.95 -5.46 -5.78
CA LYS A 111 30.58 -5.58 -6.27
C LYS A 111 30.62 -6.03 -7.73
N GLY A 112 30.01 -7.18 -8.02
CA GLY A 112 30.02 -7.75 -9.36
C GLY A 112 29.60 -6.72 -10.40
N ILE A 113 30.31 -6.69 -11.52
CA ILE A 113 29.97 -5.84 -12.67
C ILE A 113 28.48 -5.98 -12.97
N ARG A 114 27.79 -4.83 -13.06
CA ARG A 114 26.41 -4.79 -13.55
C ARG A 114 26.41 -5.50 -14.89
N GLY A 115 25.58 -6.53 -15.03
CA GLY A 115 25.40 -7.19 -16.33
C GLY A 115 25.09 -6.13 -17.40
N PRO A 116 25.49 -6.36 -18.66
CA PRO A 116 25.14 -5.44 -19.73
C PRO A 116 23.62 -5.19 -19.67
N PRO A 117 23.15 -3.97 -20.01
CA PRO A 117 21.72 -3.75 -20.22
C PRO A 117 21.22 -4.89 -21.10
N GLY A 118 20.21 -5.63 -20.63
CA GLY A 118 19.70 -6.77 -21.40
C GLY A 118 19.37 -6.27 -22.78
N ASP A 119 19.89 -6.95 -23.81
CA ASP A 119 19.66 -6.54 -25.20
C ASP A 119 18.18 -6.26 -25.36
N LEU A 120 17.86 -5.03 -25.78
CA LEU A 120 16.51 -4.71 -26.21
C LEU A 120 16.25 -5.61 -27.40
N VAL A 121 15.61 -6.76 -27.14
CA VAL A 121 15.12 -7.65 -28.17
C VAL A 121 14.26 -6.77 -29.06
N GLN A 122 14.79 -6.47 -30.24
CA GLN A 122 14.09 -5.75 -31.28
C GLN A 122 13.00 -6.69 -31.80
N GLY A 123 11.91 -6.77 -31.01
CA GLY A 123 10.62 -7.16 -31.53
C GLY A 123 10.25 -6.22 -32.68
N PRO A 124 9.32 -6.63 -33.55
CA PRO A 124 8.88 -5.80 -34.67
C PRO A 124 8.54 -4.39 -34.19
N GLY A 125 9.08 -3.38 -34.88
CA GLY A 125 9.26 -2.03 -34.35
C GLY A 125 7.99 -1.43 -33.74
N TRP A 126 8.04 -1.19 -32.44
CA TRP A 126 7.11 -0.28 -31.76
C TRP A 126 7.58 1.15 -32.01
N ASP A 127 7.45 1.61 -33.26
CA ASP A 127 7.73 3.00 -33.67
C ASP A 127 6.58 3.95 -33.24
N GLY A 128 5.97 3.66 -32.09
CA GLY A 128 4.80 4.31 -31.52
C GLY A 128 5.01 4.65 -30.04
N TYR A 129 4.79 5.91 -29.70
CA TYR A 129 4.77 6.40 -28.33
C TYR A 129 3.36 6.24 -27.75
N LEU A 130 3.28 5.53 -26.62
CA LEU A 130 2.04 5.39 -25.85
C LEU A 130 1.96 6.46 -24.77
N PHE A 131 0.79 7.08 -24.63
CA PHE A 131 0.48 8.02 -23.56
C PHE A 131 -0.96 7.84 -23.07
N THR A 132 -1.20 8.26 -21.83
CA THR A 132 -2.55 8.26 -21.23
C THR A 132 -3.11 9.67 -21.16
N ARG A 133 -4.41 9.80 -21.41
CA ARG A 133 -5.20 11.00 -21.13
C ARG A 133 -6.29 10.68 -20.11
N HIS A 134 -6.48 11.56 -19.12
CA HIS A 134 -7.47 11.42 -18.06
C HIS A 134 -8.56 12.49 -18.20
N SER A 135 -9.84 12.12 -18.13
CA SER A 135 -10.92 13.09 -18.33
C SER A 135 -11.24 13.94 -17.11
N GLN A 136 -10.90 13.46 -15.90
CA GLN A 136 -11.40 13.98 -14.63
C GLN A 136 -12.94 14.02 -14.59
N LYS A 137 -13.57 13.04 -15.25
CA LYS A 137 -15.03 12.86 -15.40
C LYS A 137 -15.39 11.38 -15.50
N HIS A 138 -16.67 11.06 -15.31
CA HIS A 138 -17.18 9.69 -15.52
C HIS A 138 -17.26 9.28 -17.01
N GLN A 139 -17.12 10.21 -17.96
CA GLN A 139 -17.04 9.87 -19.39
C GLN A 139 -15.58 9.66 -19.85
N VAL A 140 -15.39 8.72 -20.79
CA VAL A 140 -14.08 8.40 -21.38
C VAL A 140 -13.56 9.58 -22.22
N PRO A 141 -12.30 10.05 -22.02
CA PRO A 141 -11.72 11.09 -22.85
C PRO A 141 -11.39 10.58 -24.26
N ARG A 142 -11.56 11.44 -25.26
CA ARG A 142 -11.11 11.15 -26.63
C ARG A 142 -9.60 11.35 -26.77
N CYS A 143 -8.95 10.48 -27.53
CA CYS A 143 -7.56 10.69 -27.93
C CYS A 143 -7.44 12.01 -28.74
N PRO A 144 -6.40 12.82 -28.51
CA PRO A 144 -6.11 14.01 -29.31
C PRO A 144 -5.93 13.71 -30.80
N GLU A 145 -6.09 14.74 -31.64
CA GLU A 145 -5.80 14.65 -33.08
C GLU A 145 -4.34 14.22 -33.32
N GLY A 146 -4.13 13.41 -34.37
CA GLY A 146 -2.82 12.80 -34.64
C GLY A 146 -2.45 11.61 -33.73
N SER A 147 -3.37 11.12 -32.88
CA SER A 147 -3.18 9.90 -32.08
C SER A 147 -4.33 8.91 -32.22
N ASN A 148 -4.01 7.62 -32.16
CA ASN A 148 -4.95 6.50 -32.28
C ASN A 148 -5.39 5.99 -30.92
N PHE A 149 -6.65 5.59 -30.80
CA PHE A 149 -7.19 4.97 -29.58
C PHE A 149 -6.80 3.50 -29.48
N ILE A 150 -6.24 3.08 -28.34
CA ILE A 150 -5.92 1.68 -28.05
C ILE A 150 -6.97 1.07 -27.10
N TYR A 151 -7.13 1.63 -25.91
CA TYR A 151 -8.15 1.19 -24.94
C TYR A 151 -8.57 2.29 -23.96
N SER A 152 -9.63 2.03 -23.19
CA SER A 152 -10.07 2.92 -22.10
C SER A 152 -10.22 2.17 -20.77
N GLY A 153 -10.20 2.91 -19.68
CA GLY A 153 -10.24 2.37 -18.33
C GLY A 153 -10.63 3.40 -17.27
N TYR A 154 -10.14 3.16 -16.06
CA TYR A 154 -10.32 3.98 -14.86
C TYR A 154 -8.94 4.50 -14.39
N SER A 155 -8.93 5.71 -13.87
CA SER A 155 -7.71 6.49 -13.60
C SER A 155 -7.09 6.15 -12.25
N LEU A 156 -6.19 5.18 -12.20
CA LEU A 156 -5.40 4.87 -11.00
C LEU A 156 -4.30 5.93 -10.81
N LEU A 157 -4.22 6.48 -9.61
CA LEU A 157 -3.15 7.41 -9.21
C LEU A 157 -2.05 6.67 -8.44
N TYR A 158 -2.40 6.01 -7.33
CA TYR A 158 -1.47 5.21 -6.55
C TYR A 158 -2.18 4.16 -5.68
N ILE A 159 -1.39 3.21 -5.16
CA ILE A 159 -1.84 2.28 -4.11
C ILE A 159 -1.06 2.54 -2.82
N ASN A 160 -1.66 2.26 -1.67
CA ASN A 160 -0.97 2.24 -0.38
C ASN A 160 -1.15 0.87 0.25
N GLY A 161 -0.10 0.05 0.23
CA GLY A 161 -0.08 -1.31 0.77
C GLY A 161 0.97 -1.42 1.87
N ASN A 162 0.60 -1.96 3.03
CA ASN A 162 1.47 -2.02 4.21
C ASN A 162 2.05 -0.63 4.61
N SER A 163 1.22 0.40 4.58
CA SER A 163 1.61 1.79 4.89
C SER A 163 2.75 2.33 4.01
N ARG A 164 2.74 1.98 2.72
CA ARG A 164 3.70 2.46 1.72
C ARG A 164 2.98 2.79 0.41
N GLY A 165 3.11 4.04 -0.03
CA GLY A 165 2.63 4.54 -1.31
C GLY A 165 3.45 4.00 -2.49
N HIS A 166 2.76 3.61 -3.56
CA HIS A 166 3.36 3.32 -4.86
C HIS A 166 2.49 3.90 -5.98
N GLY A 167 2.99 4.96 -6.62
CA GLY A 167 2.31 5.69 -7.68
C GLY A 167 2.46 5.09 -9.07
N GLN A 168 1.51 5.43 -9.92
CA GLN A 168 1.65 5.34 -11.37
C GLN A 168 1.82 6.75 -11.95
N ASP A 169 2.62 6.87 -13.00
CA ASP A 169 2.71 8.09 -13.78
C ASP A 169 1.43 8.21 -14.63
N LEU A 170 0.67 9.29 -14.43
CA LEU A 170 -0.58 9.58 -15.12
C LEU A 170 -0.40 9.76 -16.64
N GLY A 171 0.80 10.05 -17.13
CA GLY A 171 1.08 10.07 -18.57
C GLY A 171 1.35 8.68 -19.16
N SER A 172 1.57 7.66 -18.32
CA SER A 172 1.88 6.29 -18.72
C SER A 172 0.64 5.40 -18.78
N LEU A 173 0.69 4.30 -19.53
CA LEU A 173 -0.42 3.33 -19.60
C LEU A 173 -0.77 2.67 -18.24
N GLY A 174 0.17 2.67 -17.28
CA GLY A 174 -0.03 2.08 -15.95
C GLY A 174 -1.08 2.79 -15.09
N SER A 175 -1.33 4.08 -15.34
CA SER A 175 -2.41 4.84 -14.67
C SER A 175 -3.81 4.51 -15.21
N CYS A 176 -3.92 3.78 -16.32
CA CYS A 176 -5.19 3.47 -16.96
C CYS A 176 -5.52 1.98 -16.82
N LEU A 177 -6.19 1.61 -15.72
CA LEU A 177 -6.60 0.24 -15.48
C LEU A 177 -7.96 -0.06 -16.14
N VAL A 178 -8.02 -1.13 -16.94
CA VAL A 178 -9.23 -1.56 -17.66
C VAL A 178 -10.41 -1.86 -16.73
N ARG A 179 -10.15 -2.26 -15.48
CA ARG A 179 -11.16 -2.53 -14.45
C ARG A 179 -10.89 -1.73 -13.19
N PHE A 180 -11.94 -1.12 -12.66
CA PHE A 180 -11.93 -0.54 -11.33
C PHE A 180 -12.09 -1.63 -10.26
N SER A 181 -11.45 -1.44 -9.12
CA SER A 181 -11.72 -2.12 -7.86
C SER A 181 -11.29 -1.20 -6.72
N THR A 182 -12.00 -1.19 -5.58
CA THR A 182 -11.51 -0.48 -4.38
C THR A 182 -10.23 -1.11 -3.82
N MET A 183 -9.94 -2.34 -4.22
CA MET A 183 -8.73 -3.10 -3.93
C MET A 183 -8.23 -3.80 -5.21
N PRO A 184 -7.39 -3.15 -6.05
CA PRO A 184 -6.93 -3.71 -7.31
C PRO A 184 -5.72 -4.66 -7.16
N PHE A 185 -5.28 -4.95 -5.93
CA PHE A 185 -4.11 -5.78 -5.65
C PHE A 185 -4.33 -6.74 -4.47
N LEU A 186 -3.37 -7.64 -4.29
CA LEU A 186 -3.25 -8.55 -3.15
C LEU A 186 -1.80 -8.58 -2.68
N TYR A 187 -1.55 -9.10 -1.49
CA TYR A 187 -0.19 -9.36 -0.99
C TYR A 187 0.00 -10.85 -0.68
N CYS A 188 1.24 -11.33 -0.76
CA CYS A 188 1.59 -12.71 -0.41
C CYS A 188 2.76 -12.73 0.57
N ASN A 189 2.78 -13.74 1.42
CA ASN A 189 3.78 -13.95 2.45
C ASN A 189 4.75 -15.09 2.08
N LEU A 190 5.84 -15.24 2.84
CA LEU A 190 6.84 -16.30 2.63
C LEU A 190 6.33 -17.72 2.94
N ASP A 191 5.22 -17.84 3.65
CA ASP A 191 4.54 -19.10 3.99
C ASP A 191 3.65 -19.65 2.84
N SER A 192 3.78 -19.07 1.63
CA SER A 192 2.95 -19.37 0.46
C SER A 192 1.46 -19.01 0.60
N THR A 193 1.09 -18.19 1.59
CA THR A 193 -0.26 -17.61 1.68
C THR A 193 -0.35 -16.30 0.90
N CYS A 194 -1.52 -16.05 0.29
CA CYS A 194 -1.85 -14.78 -0.35
C CYS A 194 -3.17 -14.27 0.21
N HIS A 195 -3.24 -12.96 0.44
CA HIS A 195 -4.37 -12.28 1.08
C HIS A 195 -4.91 -11.17 0.17
N TYR A 196 -6.20 -11.25 -0.14
CA TYR A 196 -6.92 -10.24 -0.90
C TYR A 196 -7.90 -9.51 0.03
N ALA A 197 -7.89 -8.18 0.01
CA ALA A 197 -8.78 -7.30 0.81
C ALA A 197 -8.88 -7.64 2.31
N SER A 198 -7.93 -8.39 2.87
CA SER A 198 -7.96 -8.93 4.24
C SER A 198 -7.24 -8.01 5.26
N ARG A 199 -6.81 -6.84 4.81
CA ARG A 199 -6.04 -5.84 5.57
C ARG A 199 -6.52 -4.44 5.22
N ASN A 200 -6.24 -3.48 6.11
CA ASN A 200 -6.42 -2.05 5.90
C ASN A 200 -5.35 -1.50 4.92
N ASP A 201 -5.45 -1.91 3.66
CA ASP A 201 -4.72 -1.34 2.54
C ASP A 201 -5.68 -0.48 1.68
N TYR A 202 -5.12 0.41 0.85
CA TYR A 202 -5.86 1.47 0.15
C TYR A 202 -5.48 1.57 -1.33
N SER A 203 -6.42 2.08 -2.14
CA SER A 203 -6.16 2.52 -3.52
C SER A 203 -6.69 3.93 -3.76
N TYR A 204 -6.00 4.70 -4.60
CA TYR A 204 -6.32 6.09 -4.87
C TYR A 204 -6.52 6.28 -6.37
N TRP A 205 -7.65 6.86 -6.72
CA TRP A 205 -8.12 7.03 -8.10
C TRP A 205 -8.36 8.51 -8.37
N LEU A 206 -8.01 9.02 -9.55
CA LEU A 206 -8.42 10.39 -9.90
C LEU A 206 -9.94 10.50 -9.86
N SER A 207 -10.45 11.57 -9.26
CA SER A 207 -11.87 11.81 -9.13
C SER A 207 -12.46 12.50 -10.37
N SER A 208 -13.76 12.31 -10.53
CA SER A 208 -14.60 13.02 -11.50
C SER A 208 -14.93 14.46 -11.05
N ASP A 209 -15.79 15.13 -11.82
CA ASP A 209 -16.43 16.40 -11.46
C ASP A 209 -17.73 16.28 -10.64
N GLU A 210 -18.12 15.07 -10.23
CA GLU A 210 -19.24 14.80 -9.31
C GLU A 210 -19.00 15.45 -7.93
N PRO A 211 -19.97 16.19 -7.36
CA PRO A 211 -19.82 16.84 -6.06
C PRO A 211 -19.66 15.81 -4.93
N MET A 212 -18.78 16.11 -3.97
CA MET A 212 -18.60 15.27 -2.77
C MET A 212 -19.95 15.07 -2.05
N PRO A 213 -20.24 13.87 -1.51
CA PRO A 213 -21.42 13.66 -0.68
C PRO A 213 -21.44 14.62 0.52
N ASN A 214 -22.64 15.05 0.90
CA ASN A 214 -22.85 15.80 2.15
C ASN A 214 -22.25 15.03 3.34
N ASP A 215 -21.71 15.76 4.30
CA ASP A 215 -21.07 15.26 5.53
C ASP A 215 -19.90 14.27 5.32
N MET A 216 -19.24 14.28 4.14
CA MET A 216 -18.16 13.33 3.78
C MET A 216 -18.59 11.87 4.00
N ALA A 217 -19.81 11.54 3.61
CA ALA A 217 -20.35 10.19 3.75
C ALA A 217 -19.56 9.16 2.91
N LEU A 218 -19.34 7.96 3.47
CA LEU A 218 -18.71 6.85 2.77
C LEU A 218 -19.51 6.47 1.51
N ILE A 219 -18.83 6.46 0.36
CA ILE A 219 -19.37 6.06 -0.94
C ILE A 219 -19.20 4.54 -1.09
N PRO A 220 -20.27 3.74 -1.16
CA PRO A 220 -20.17 2.30 -1.39
C PRO A 220 -19.84 2.00 -2.87
N ALA A 221 -19.11 0.91 -3.10
CA ALA A 221 -18.54 0.56 -4.40
C ALA A 221 -19.56 0.47 -5.56
N GLU A 222 -20.80 0.10 -5.28
CA GLU A 222 -21.89 0.02 -6.28
C GLU A 222 -22.28 1.40 -6.84
N SER A 223 -21.96 2.47 -6.10
CA SER A 223 -22.29 3.86 -6.46
C SER A 223 -21.06 4.69 -6.83
N VAL A 224 -19.86 4.13 -6.70
CA VAL A 224 -18.60 4.88 -6.85
C VAL A 224 -18.28 5.22 -8.30
N GLU A 225 -18.82 4.49 -9.29
CA GLU A 225 -18.44 4.66 -10.71
C GLU A 225 -18.56 6.11 -11.19
N ARG A 226 -19.61 6.83 -10.78
CA ARG A 226 -19.80 8.25 -11.16
C ARG A 226 -18.70 9.17 -10.61
N TYR A 227 -18.05 8.79 -9.51
CA TYR A 227 -16.97 9.54 -8.86
C TYR A 227 -15.58 9.26 -9.45
N ILE A 228 -15.39 8.19 -10.23
CA ILE A 228 -14.07 7.80 -10.74
C ILE A 228 -13.81 8.40 -12.12
N SER A 229 -12.67 9.06 -12.28
CA SER A 229 -12.21 9.57 -13.57
C SER A 229 -11.91 8.43 -14.55
N ARG A 230 -12.38 8.58 -15.80
CA ARG A 230 -12.02 7.69 -16.90
C ARG A 230 -10.73 8.13 -17.59
N CYS A 231 -10.13 7.20 -18.32
CA CYS A 231 -8.90 7.42 -19.09
C CYS A 231 -8.97 6.73 -20.45
N SER A 232 -8.16 7.23 -21.39
CA SER A 232 -7.85 6.56 -22.65
C SER A 232 -6.34 6.46 -22.82
N VAL A 233 -5.89 5.29 -23.28
CA VAL A 233 -4.51 5.08 -23.74
C VAL A 233 -4.50 5.26 -25.25
N CYS A 234 -3.60 6.12 -25.70
CA CYS A 234 -3.49 6.57 -27.07
C CYS A 234 -2.07 6.30 -27.59
N GLU A 235 -1.96 6.01 -28.88
CA GLU A 235 -0.70 5.77 -29.60
C GLU A 235 -0.45 6.89 -30.60
N THR A 236 0.80 7.32 -30.75
CA THR A 236 1.23 8.29 -31.77
C THR A 236 2.62 7.94 -32.30
N SER A 237 2.94 8.33 -33.53
CA SER A 237 4.28 8.20 -34.11
C SER A 237 5.26 9.28 -33.61
N ALA A 238 4.81 10.25 -32.82
CA ALA A 238 5.59 11.42 -32.41
C ALA A 238 5.79 11.49 -30.89
N ASN A 239 6.93 12.04 -30.46
CA ASN A 239 7.18 12.31 -29.04
C ASN A 239 6.17 13.33 -28.51
N ILE A 240 5.82 13.18 -27.23
CA ILE A 240 4.95 14.09 -26.47
C ILE A 240 5.70 14.60 -25.24
N ILE A 241 5.60 15.89 -24.95
CA ILE A 241 6.17 16.52 -23.76
C ILE A 241 5.17 17.51 -23.13
N PRO A 242 5.11 17.63 -21.80
CA PRO A 242 4.54 18.79 -21.15
C PRO A 242 5.52 19.98 -21.20
N VAL A 243 4.97 21.19 -21.17
CA VAL A 243 5.68 22.43 -20.85
C VAL A 243 4.93 23.11 -19.71
N HIS A 244 5.66 23.58 -18.69
CA HIS A 244 5.12 24.28 -17.52
C HIS A 244 5.58 25.74 -17.54
N SER A 245 4.69 26.70 -17.31
CA SER A 245 5.04 28.13 -17.37
C SER A 245 5.66 28.69 -16.08
N GLN A 246 5.37 28.05 -14.93
CA GLN A 246 5.54 28.66 -13.60
C GLN A 246 4.85 30.03 -13.43
N THR A 247 3.85 30.34 -14.26
CA THR A 247 2.97 31.52 -14.20
C THR A 247 1.51 31.10 -14.40
N ASP A 248 0.56 32.02 -14.24
CA ASP A 248 -0.86 31.80 -14.52
C ASP A 248 -1.23 31.90 -16.02
N GLU A 249 -0.26 32.28 -16.86
CA GLU A 249 -0.33 32.23 -18.32
C GLU A 249 -0.01 30.83 -18.86
N ILE A 250 -0.66 30.43 -19.97
CA ILE A 250 -0.46 29.12 -20.60
C ILE A 250 0.83 29.15 -21.44
N PRO A 251 1.79 28.24 -21.22
CA PRO A 251 3.04 28.24 -21.96
C PRO A 251 2.85 27.80 -23.41
N ASP A 252 3.70 28.31 -24.30
CA ASP A 252 3.71 27.89 -25.71
C ASP A 252 4.50 26.60 -25.94
N CYS A 253 4.12 25.88 -27.00
CA CYS A 253 4.85 24.70 -27.44
C CYS A 253 6.18 25.11 -28.11
N PRO A 254 7.24 24.29 -28.03
CA PRO A 254 8.49 24.57 -28.75
C PRO A 254 8.27 24.59 -30.26
N ARG A 255 9.16 25.27 -31.00
CA ARG A 255 9.10 25.33 -32.47
C ARG A 255 9.11 23.91 -33.08
N GLY A 256 8.17 23.63 -33.98
CA GLY A 256 7.98 22.29 -34.56
C GLY A 256 7.17 21.33 -33.70
N TRP A 257 6.43 21.82 -32.70
CA TRP A 257 5.49 21.05 -31.89
C TRP A 257 4.11 21.72 -31.92
N HIS A 258 3.06 20.91 -31.86
CA HIS A 258 1.67 21.36 -31.82
C HIS A 258 1.01 21.00 -30.48
N SER A 259 -0.02 21.74 -30.09
CA SER A 259 -0.71 21.57 -28.80
C SER A 259 -1.68 20.38 -28.84
N LEU A 260 -1.66 19.54 -27.81
CA LEU A 260 -2.68 18.51 -27.58
C LEU A 260 -3.75 18.98 -26.59
N TRP A 261 -3.34 19.46 -25.41
CA TRP A 261 -4.22 20.06 -24.40
C TRP A 261 -3.48 21.05 -23.50
N THR A 262 -4.23 21.80 -22.71
CA THR A 262 -3.71 22.74 -21.70
C THR A 262 -4.32 22.43 -20.34
N GLY A 263 -3.63 22.76 -19.26
CA GLY A 263 -4.08 22.41 -17.91
C GLY A 263 -3.40 23.20 -16.80
N TYR A 264 -3.25 22.52 -15.67
CA TYR A 264 -2.61 22.98 -14.46
C TYR A 264 -1.49 22.03 -14.07
N SER A 265 -0.37 22.60 -13.61
CA SER A 265 0.86 21.89 -13.28
C SER A 265 0.74 21.10 -11.98
N PHE A 266 0.31 19.85 -12.08
CA PHE A 266 0.20 18.89 -10.97
C PHE A 266 1.56 18.24 -10.68
N PHE A 267 1.97 18.22 -9.41
CA PHE A 267 3.30 17.75 -9.01
C PHE A 267 3.26 16.48 -8.16
N MET A 268 2.45 16.45 -7.10
CA MET A 268 2.29 15.27 -6.25
C MET A 268 0.99 15.30 -5.45
N GLN A 269 0.65 14.17 -4.83
CA GLN A 269 -0.44 14.05 -3.88
C GLN A 269 -0.07 13.11 -2.72
N THR A 270 -0.56 13.42 -1.53
CA THR A 270 -0.51 12.55 -0.33
C THR A 270 -1.93 12.21 0.18
N GLY A 271 -2.00 11.18 1.00
CA GLY A 271 -3.19 10.71 1.71
C GLY A 271 -2.80 10.12 3.07
N VAL A 272 -3.43 9.00 3.46
CA VAL A 272 -3.24 8.35 4.76
C VAL A 272 -1.77 8.15 5.10
N GLY A 273 -1.37 8.63 6.28
CA GLY A 273 0.00 8.51 6.81
C GLY A 273 1.03 9.42 6.14
N SER A 274 0.59 10.42 5.36
CA SER A 274 1.44 11.26 4.49
C SER A 274 2.14 10.49 3.36
N GLU A 275 1.77 9.22 3.13
CA GLU A 275 2.17 8.45 1.96
C GLU A 275 1.47 8.97 0.70
N GLY A 276 2.10 8.80 -0.46
CA GLY A 276 1.66 9.47 -1.67
C GLY A 276 2.36 9.05 -2.94
N SER A 277 2.18 9.86 -3.99
CA SER A 277 2.82 9.72 -5.28
C SER A 277 3.10 11.07 -5.93
N SER A 278 4.19 11.16 -6.68
CA SER A 278 4.53 12.32 -7.51
C SER A 278 4.41 11.99 -9.00
N GLN A 279 4.34 13.05 -9.81
CA GLN A 279 4.33 12.98 -11.26
C GLN A 279 5.66 13.53 -11.81
N PRO A 280 6.32 12.87 -12.77
CA PRO A 280 7.46 13.46 -13.46
C PRO A 280 7.00 14.71 -14.22
N LEU A 281 7.63 15.87 -13.98
CA LEU A 281 7.32 17.13 -14.70
C LEU A 281 7.64 17.08 -16.20
N ALA A 282 8.24 15.99 -16.69
CA ALA A 282 8.46 15.71 -18.11
C ALA A 282 7.42 14.72 -18.71
N SER A 283 6.45 14.26 -17.92
CA SER A 283 5.37 13.37 -18.35
C SER A 283 4.06 14.16 -18.59
N PRO A 284 3.24 13.80 -19.58
CA PRO A 284 1.88 14.35 -19.73
C PRO A 284 1.04 14.29 -18.44
N GLY A 285 1.35 13.35 -17.53
CA GLY A 285 0.69 13.18 -16.24
C GLY A 285 0.83 14.35 -15.27
N SER A 286 1.84 15.22 -15.44
CA SER A 286 1.97 16.45 -14.66
C SER A 286 1.02 17.57 -15.12
N CYS A 287 0.25 17.38 -16.19
CA CYS A 287 -0.60 18.42 -16.78
C CYS A 287 -2.08 18.03 -16.81
N LEU A 288 -2.75 18.17 -15.66
CA LEU A 288 -4.18 17.89 -15.50
C LEU A 288 -5.04 19.00 -16.13
N GLU A 289 -5.99 18.63 -16.98
CA GLU A 289 -6.85 19.57 -17.73
C GLU A 289 -7.73 20.43 -16.80
N LYS A 290 -8.14 19.89 -15.65
CA LYS A 290 -9.00 20.56 -14.67
C LYS A 290 -8.31 20.68 -13.30
N PHE A 291 -8.21 21.88 -12.75
CA PHE A 291 -7.84 22.05 -11.34
C PHE A 291 -8.95 21.48 -10.45
N THR A 292 -8.58 20.73 -9.42
CA THR A 292 -9.50 20.26 -8.37
C THR A 292 -8.72 20.17 -7.07
N LYS A 293 -9.24 20.76 -5.99
CA LYS A 293 -8.53 20.91 -4.70
C LYS A 293 -8.08 19.57 -4.10
N ILE A 294 -8.92 18.53 -4.22
CA ILE A 294 -8.59 17.15 -3.89
C ILE A 294 -8.94 16.33 -5.15
N PRO A 295 -7.97 16.05 -6.04
CA PRO A 295 -8.22 15.45 -7.35
C PRO A 295 -8.26 13.92 -7.31
N SER A 296 -8.22 13.31 -6.12
CA SER A 296 -8.36 11.85 -5.98
C SER A 296 -9.40 11.47 -4.92
N LEU A 297 -9.92 10.26 -5.09
CA LEU A 297 -10.80 9.57 -4.17
C LEU A 297 -10.02 8.42 -3.51
N GLU A 298 -10.08 8.31 -2.19
CA GLU A 298 -9.47 7.22 -1.43
C GLU A 298 -10.44 6.04 -1.34
N CYS A 299 -9.97 4.84 -1.66
CA CYS A 299 -10.75 3.60 -1.66
C CYS A 299 -10.10 2.52 -0.79
N HIS A 300 -10.93 1.73 -0.10
CA HIS A 300 -10.51 0.74 0.90
C HIS A 300 -10.76 -0.71 0.46
N GLY A 301 -10.02 -1.65 1.07
CA GLY A 301 -10.29 -3.10 0.98
C GLY A 301 -11.74 -3.51 1.26
N ARG A 302 -12.43 -2.82 2.18
CA ARG A 302 -13.83 -3.07 2.59
C ARG A 302 -14.91 -2.64 1.57
N GLY A 303 -14.57 -2.23 0.36
CA GLY A 303 -15.54 -1.82 -0.66
C GLY A 303 -16.13 -0.41 -0.49
N THR A 304 -15.44 0.48 0.22
CA THR A 304 -15.90 1.88 0.43
C THR A 304 -14.84 2.87 -0.01
N CYS A 305 -15.27 4.01 -0.56
CA CYS A 305 -14.40 5.13 -0.89
C CYS A 305 -14.88 6.44 -0.26
N ASN A 306 -13.99 7.43 -0.12
CA ASN A 306 -14.35 8.75 0.40
C ASN A 306 -13.32 9.83 0.02
N TYR A 307 -13.66 11.09 0.31
CA TYR A 307 -12.71 12.19 0.40
C TYR A 307 -12.36 12.42 1.87
N TYR A 308 -11.08 12.64 2.18
CA TYR A 308 -10.59 12.94 3.52
C TYR A 308 -9.88 14.29 3.59
N SER A 309 -9.90 14.91 4.76
CA SER A 309 -9.34 16.26 4.99
C SER A 309 -7.82 16.30 5.11
N ASP A 310 -7.16 15.14 5.27
CA ASP A 310 -5.72 14.93 5.28
C ASP A 310 -5.15 14.60 3.88
N SER A 311 -6.01 14.47 2.86
CA SER A 311 -5.60 14.30 1.46
C SER A 311 -5.20 15.65 0.86
N TYR A 312 -3.92 15.82 0.53
CA TYR A 312 -3.37 17.06 -0.01
C TYR A 312 -2.87 16.90 -1.44
N SER A 313 -3.25 17.84 -2.31
CA SER A 313 -2.71 17.95 -3.67
C SER A 313 -1.70 19.09 -3.76
N TYR A 314 -0.61 18.86 -4.49
CA TYR A 314 0.50 19.77 -4.64
C TYR A 314 0.67 20.12 -6.11
N TRP A 315 0.76 21.42 -6.37
CA TRP A 315 0.80 22.01 -7.71
C TRP A 315 2.00 22.94 -7.79
N LEU A 316 2.59 23.12 -8.97
CA LEU A 316 3.60 24.16 -9.16
C LEU A 316 2.95 25.54 -8.98
N ALA A 317 3.59 26.41 -8.22
CA ALA A 317 3.11 27.77 -7.99
C ALA A 317 3.31 28.66 -9.22
N SER A 318 2.43 29.65 -9.38
CA SER A 318 2.67 30.83 -10.20
C SER A 318 3.63 31.76 -9.45
N LEU A 319 4.71 32.17 -10.10
CA LEU A 319 5.80 32.97 -9.56
C LEU A 319 5.91 34.29 -10.34
N ASP A 320 6.37 35.35 -9.67
CA ASP A 320 6.77 36.59 -10.34
C ASP A 320 8.20 36.44 -10.89
N PRO A 321 8.41 36.51 -12.23
CA PRO A 321 9.73 36.35 -12.83
C PRO A 321 10.76 37.39 -12.34
N ASN A 322 10.32 38.55 -11.86
CA ASN A 322 11.21 39.61 -11.37
C ASN A 322 11.75 39.31 -9.96
N ASN A 323 11.13 38.38 -9.22
CA ASN A 323 11.36 38.15 -7.80
C ASN A 323 11.76 36.70 -7.46
N MET A 324 12.27 35.93 -8.44
CA MET A 324 12.59 34.49 -8.27
C MET A 324 13.51 34.14 -7.10
N PHE A 325 14.43 35.04 -6.72
CA PHE A 325 15.40 34.85 -5.64
C PHE A 325 15.04 35.59 -4.34
N SER A 326 13.85 36.20 -4.26
CA SER A 326 13.38 36.85 -3.04
C SER A 326 12.78 35.84 -2.06
N GLN A 327 12.58 36.25 -0.80
CA GLN A 327 11.81 35.46 0.15
C GLN A 327 10.37 35.26 -0.37
N PRO A 328 9.83 34.03 -0.42
CA PRO A 328 8.46 33.79 -0.86
C PRO A 328 7.42 34.49 0.03
N VAL A 329 6.49 35.22 -0.58
CA VAL A 329 5.40 35.89 0.14
C VAL A 329 4.33 34.86 0.51
N ALA A 330 4.20 34.55 1.79
CA ALA A 330 3.18 33.64 2.29
C ALA A 330 1.77 34.15 1.98
N ARG A 331 0.92 33.29 1.39
CA ARG A 331 -0.47 33.59 1.03
C ARG A 331 -1.39 32.44 1.41
N THR A 332 -2.55 32.76 1.96
CA THR A 332 -3.62 31.79 2.23
C THR A 332 -4.87 32.25 1.46
N VAL A 333 -5.26 31.50 0.42
CA VAL A 333 -6.44 31.81 -0.39
C VAL A 333 -7.58 30.86 -0.04
N LYS A 334 -8.78 31.43 0.16
CA LYS A 334 -10.01 30.71 0.52
C LYS A 334 -11.00 30.55 -0.66
N GLN A 335 -10.62 31.00 -1.86
CA GLN A 335 -11.43 30.88 -3.08
C GLN A 335 -11.31 29.47 -3.69
N ASP A 336 -12.37 28.99 -4.33
CA ASP A 336 -12.44 27.64 -4.91
C ASP A 336 -11.46 27.40 -6.07
N LEU A 337 -11.05 28.48 -6.75
CA LEU A 337 -10.13 28.48 -7.90
C LEU A 337 -9.04 29.56 -7.71
N PRO A 338 -7.92 29.26 -7.02
CA PRO A 338 -6.78 30.17 -6.92
C PRO A 338 -5.94 30.14 -8.22
N GLY A 339 -6.59 30.35 -9.37
CA GLY A 339 -6.00 30.12 -10.69
C GLY A 339 -4.77 30.99 -10.98
N ASN A 340 -4.70 32.17 -10.38
CA ASN A 340 -3.55 33.09 -10.45
C ASN A 340 -2.34 32.65 -9.60
N LEU A 341 -2.49 31.66 -8.71
CA LEU A 341 -1.42 31.11 -7.88
C LEU A 341 -0.90 29.76 -8.39
N ILE A 342 -1.53 29.17 -9.41
CA ILE A 342 -1.18 27.84 -9.91
C ILE A 342 -0.58 27.97 -11.31
N SER A 343 0.61 27.38 -11.48
CA SER A 343 1.27 27.29 -12.78
C SER A 343 0.39 26.58 -13.79
N ARG A 344 0.35 27.12 -15.00
CA ARG A 344 -0.26 26.46 -16.15
C ARG A 344 0.73 25.55 -16.86
N CYS A 345 0.16 24.66 -17.67
CA CYS A 345 0.91 23.77 -18.53
C CYS A 345 0.21 23.58 -19.88
N ARG A 346 0.98 23.14 -20.87
CA ARG A 346 0.51 22.69 -22.18
C ARG A 346 1.22 21.40 -22.53
N VAL A 347 0.48 20.39 -22.99
CA VAL A 347 1.06 19.15 -23.53
C VAL A 347 1.16 19.30 -25.03
N CYS A 348 2.34 19.02 -25.56
CA CYS A 348 2.74 19.27 -26.93
C CYS A 348 3.21 17.98 -27.59
N MET A 349 2.84 17.77 -28.85
CA MET A 349 3.32 16.66 -29.68
C MET A 349 4.19 17.19 -30.82
N LYS A 350 5.27 16.47 -31.14
CA LYS A 350 6.15 16.86 -32.23
C LYS A 350 5.42 16.75 -33.57
N GLN A 351 5.66 17.70 -34.49
CA GLN A 351 5.20 17.64 -35.88
C GLN A 351 6.07 16.72 -36.74
#